data_AF-A0A2N6IGX3-F1
#
_entry.id   AF-A0A2N6IGX3-F1
#
_cell.length_a   1.000
_cell.length_b   1.000
_cell.length_c   1.000
_cell.angle_alpha   90.00
_cell.angle_beta   90.00
_cell.angle_gamma   90.00
#
_symmetry.space_group_name_H-M   'P 1'
#
loop_
_entity.id
_entity.type
_entity.pdbx_description
1 polymer ?
#
loop_
_entity_poly.entity_id
_entity_poly.type
_entity_poly.pdbx_seq_one_letter_code
_entity_poly.pdbx_strand_id
1 'polypeptide(L)'
;MTTIKIKPCHPSQGEFVLIEKTDFDPSKHELLEGESLGAEGQGDRVPTVAELLAARADLLAEHDNLQQRERELAAEKERVAKQAHENELAVARNAEQATANEVEAQRLRDEAASLQVAKDATAAASLATSTEKPAKAAKA
;
A
#
# COMPACT_ATOMS: atom_id res chain seq x y z
N MET A 1 45.55 -3.76 2.37
CA MET A 1 46.50 -4.39 3.31
C MET A 1 47.58 -3.38 3.58
N THR A 2 47.51 -2.71 4.73
CA THR A 2 48.46 -1.65 5.10
C THR A 2 49.43 -2.23 6.12
N THR A 3 50.72 -2.28 5.78
CA THR A 3 51.76 -2.78 6.66
C THR A 3 52.57 -1.63 7.25
N ILE A 4 53.14 -1.85 8.42
CA ILE A 4 54.01 -0.93 9.16
C ILE A 4 55.27 -1.67 9.60
N LYS A 5 56.39 -0.97 9.73
CA LYS A 5 57.64 -1.50 10.28
C LYS A 5 57.75 -1.17 11.76
N ILE A 6 58.13 -2.17 12.52
CA ILE A 6 58.36 -2.12 13.95
C ILE A 6 59.82 -2.49 14.23
N LYS A 7 60.31 -2.09 15.41
CA LYS A 7 61.60 -2.54 15.93
C LYS A 7 61.59 -4.05 16.12
N PRO A 8 62.71 -4.73 15.81
CA PRO A 8 62.82 -6.17 15.99
C PRO A 8 62.77 -6.53 17.49
N CYS A 9 61.93 -7.50 17.84
CA CYS A 9 61.82 -8.01 19.22
C CYS A 9 62.87 -9.09 19.51
N HIS A 10 63.58 -9.58 18.48
CA HIS A 10 64.65 -10.58 18.62
C HIS A 10 65.80 -10.29 17.63
N PRO A 11 67.08 -10.43 18.03
CA PRO A 11 68.23 -10.10 17.19
C PRO A 11 68.37 -10.94 15.90
N SER A 12 67.62 -12.03 15.76
CA SER A 12 67.57 -12.83 14.53
C SER A 12 66.59 -12.29 13.47
N GLN A 13 65.81 -11.26 13.79
CA GLN A 13 64.73 -10.74 12.93
C GLN A 13 65.20 -9.66 11.94
N GLY A 14 66.48 -9.30 11.94
CA GLY A 14 67.03 -8.27 11.07
C GLY A 14 66.85 -6.85 11.62
N GLU A 15 66.93 -5.85 10.74
CA GLU A 15 66.92 -4.42 11.10
C GLU A 15 65.52 -3.90 11.48
N PHE A 16 64.46 -4.48 10.90
CA PHE A 16 63.06 -4.15 11.20
C PHE A 16 62.13 -5.32 10.84
N VAL A 17 60.94 -5.34 11.43
CA VAL A 17 59.90 -6.34 11.14
C VAL A 17 58.70 -5.64 10.52
N LEU A 18 58.18 -6.13 9.40
CA LEU A 18 56.91 -5.65 8.84
C LEU A 18 55.76 -6.45 9.41
N ILE A 19 54.75 -5.76 9.95
CA ILE A 19 53.50 -6.37 10.39
C ILE A 19 52.32 -5.63 9.75
N GLU A 20 51.15 -6.26 9.75
CA GLU A 20 49.93 -5.58 9.36
C GLU A 20 49.51 -4.55 10.42
N LYS A 21 48.94 -3.42 9.99
CA LYS A 21 48.48 -2.35 10.91
C LYS A 21 47.46 -2.88 11.94
N THR A 22 46.68 -3.90 11.59
CA THR A 22 45.69 -4.55 12.48
C THR A 22 46.33 -5.38 13.58
N ASP A 23 47.55 -5.88 13.36
CA ASP A 23 48.28 -6.73 14.31
C ASP A 23 49.24 -5.92 15.20
N PHE A 24 49.20 -4.59 15.10
CA PHE A 24 50.01 -3.71 15.93
C PHE A 24 49.46 -3.61 17.36
N ASP A 25 50.22 -4.09 18.33
CA ASP A 25 49.96 -3.93 19.75
C ASP A 25 51.04 -3.03 20.37
N PRO A 26 50.71 -1.81 20.83
CA PRO A 26 51.68 -0.89 21.45
C PRO A 26 52.39 -1.46 22.68
N SER A 27 51.82 -2.51 23.31
CA SER A 27 52.41 -3.16 24.48
C SER A 27 53.51 -4.16 24.11
N LYS A 28 53.51 -4.64 22.85
CA LYS A 28 54.44 -5.68 22.35
C LYS A 28 55.33 -5.20 21.22
N HIS A 29 54.89 -4.18 20.49
CA HIS A 29 55.54 -3.67 19.29
C HIS A 29 55.90 -2.21 19.49
N GLU A 30 57.16 -1.87 19.23
CA GLU A 30 57.63 -0.49 19.20
C GLU A 30 57.82 -0.08 17.73
N LEU A 31 57.33 1.09 17.35
CA LEU A 31 57.51 1.59 15.98
C LEU A 31 59.00 1.87 15.71
N LEU A 32 59.45 1.60 14.48
CA LEU A 32 60.78 1.99 14.04
C LEU A 32 60.88 3.53 14.00
N GLU A 33 62.05 4.09 14.31
CA GLU A 33 62.24 5.54 14.32
C GLU A 33 61.91 6.15 12.94
N GLY A 34 61.03 7.16 12.94
CA GLY A 34 60.54 7.81 11.72
C GLY A 34 59.28 7.17 11.12
N GLU A 35 58.80 6.05 11.67
CA GLU A 35 57.55 5.41 11.24
C GLU A 35 56.35 5.92 12.04
N SER A 36 55.21 6.09 11.37
CA SER A 36 53.92 6.41 11.99
C SER A 36 52.89 5.43 11.49
N LEU A 37 51.82 5.19 12.26
CA LEU A 37 50.70 4.33 11.87
C LEU A 37 49.87 4.89 10.68
N GLY A 38 50.42 5.88 9.97
CA GLY A 38 49.73 6.77 9.07
C GLY A 38 48.79 7.67 9.86
N ALA A 39 49.00 8.99 9.78
CA ALA A 39 47.89 9.89 9.98
C ALA A 39 46.86 9.54 8.89
N GLU A 40 45.71 9.02 9.31
CA GLU A 40 44.57 8.81 8.44
C GLU A 40 44.18 10.17 7.85
N GLY A 41 44.52 10.39 6.58
CA GLY A 41 44.57 11.73 6.02
C GLY A 41 43.96 11.84 4.63
N GLN A 42 43.03 10.96 4.27
CA GLN A 42 42.19 11.12 3.07
C GLN A 42 40.68 11.03 3.35
N GLY A 43 40.25 10.93 4.62
CA GLY A 43 38.82 10.87 4.95
C GLY A 43 38.39 11.49 6.28
N ASP A 44 39.32 11.99 7.09
CA ASP A 44 39.08 12.25 8.52
C ASP A 44 39.27 13.72 8.88
N ARG A 45 38.68 14.63 8.08
CA ARG A 45 38.55 16.01 8.54
C ARG A 45 37.50 16.02 9.65
N VAL A 46 37.89 16.40 10.86
CA VAL A 46 36.92 16.65 11.93
C VAL A 46 36.00 17.78 11.45
N PRO A 47 34.67 17.60 11.47
CA PRO A 47 33.74 18.65 11.09
C PRO A 47 34.01 19.91 11.88
N THR A 48 34.01 21.04 11.19
CA THR A 48 34.13 22.33 11.87
C THR A 48 32.86 22.60 12.69
N VAL A 49 32.96 23.42 13.73
CA VAL A 49 31.79 23.80 14.56
C VAL A 49 30.68 24.43 13.71
N ALA A 50 31.05 25.20 12.68
CA ALA A 50 30.10 25.79 11.75
C ALA A 50 29.31 24.72 10.96
N GLU A 51 29.98 23.67 10.51
CA GLU A 51 29.36 22.55 9.80
C GLU A 51 28.45 21.73 10.72
N LEU A 52 28.83 21.53 11.99
CA LEU A 52 27.97 20.87 12.98
C LEU A 52 26.71 21.70 13.29
N LEU A 53 26.83 23.02 13.38
CA LEU A 53 25.68 23.90 13.59
C LEU A 53 24.76 23.95 12.37
N ALA A 54 25.33 23.95 11.16
CA ALA A 54 24.56 23.87 9.91
C ALA A 54 23.80 22.54 9.83
N ALA A 55 24.49 21.41 10.04
CA ALA A 55 23.86 20.09 10.05
C ALA A 55 22.78 19.96 11.13
N ARG A 56 22.97 20.59 12.29
CA ARG A 56 21.93 20.65 13.33
C ARG A 56 20.71 21.45 12.88
N ALA A 57 20.90 22.57 12.19
CA ALA A 57 19.80 23.37 11.65
C ALA A 57 19.02 22.59 10.59
N ASP A 58 19.73 21.90 9.69
CA ASP A 58 19.12 21.06 8.65
C ASP A 58 18.33 19.89 9.27
N LEU A 59 18.89 19.22 10.28
CA LEU A 59 18.19 18.15 11.00
C LEU A 59 16.92 18.62 11.70
N LEU A 60 16.92 19.84 12.25
CA LEU A 60 15.72 20.42 12.86
C LEU A 60 14.65 20.73 11.81
N ALA A 61 15.05 21.28 10.66
CA ALA A 61 14.13 21.54 9.56
C ALA A 61 13.51 20.24 9.00
N GLU A 62 14.32 19.20 8.84
CA GLU A 62 13.83 17.88 8.40
C GLU A 62 12.92 17.22 9.44
N HIS A 63 13.25 17.36 10.72
CA HIS A 63 12.39 16.87 11.80
C HIS A 63 11.01 17.54 11.76
N ASP A 64 10.96 18.86 11.60
CA ASP A 64 9.69 19.58 11.51
C ASP A 64 8.90 19.19 10.25
N ASN A 65 9.59 18.96 9.12
CA ASN A 65 8.99 18.46 7.89
C ASN A 65 8.38 17.05 8.08
N LEU A 66 9.12 16.14 8.73
CA LEU A 66 8.64 14.80 9.04
C LEU A 66 7.42 14.84 9.95
N GLN A 67 7.44 15.66 11.00
CA GLN A 67 6.28 15.82 11.89
C GLN A 67 5.05 16.35 11.15
N GLN A 68 5.23 17.27 10.20
CA GLN A 68 4.13 17.74 9.37
C GLN A 68 3.56 16.62 8.49
N ARG A 69 4.43 15.87 7.80
CA ARG A 69 4.01 14.73 6.96
C ARG A 69 3.30 13.65 7.76
N GLU A 70 3.74 13.38 9.00
CA GLU A 70 3.07 12.42 9.88
C GLU A 70 1.64 12.85 10.23
N ARG A 71 1.43 14.14 10.50
CA ARG A 71 0.09 14.69 10.74
C ARG A 71 -0.79 14.60 9.50
N GLU A 72 -0.26 14.94 8.34
CA GLU A 72 -0.97 14.84 7.06
C GLU A 72 -1.35 13.38 6.74
N LEU A 73 -0.41 12.45 6.92
CA LEU A 73 -0.64 11.02 6.74
C LEU A 73 -1.71 10.50 7.71
N ALA A 74 -1.69 10.95 8.96
CA ALA A 74 -2.70 10.57 9.95
C ALA A 74 -4.10 11.07 9.54
N ALA A 75 -4.20 12.34 9.11
CA ALA A 75 -5.44 12.93 8.62
C ALA A 75 -5.97 12.22 7.36
N GLU A 76 -5.08 11.85 6.44
CA GLU A 76 -5.46 11.13 5.23
C GLU A 76 -5.94 9.71 5.54
N LYS A 77 -5.26 8.99 6.45
CA LYS A 77 -5.72 7.67 6.91
C LYS A 77 -7.11 7.75 7.52
N GLU A 78 -7.39 8.77 8.32
CA GLU A 78 -8.72 8.98 8.88
C GLU A 78 -9.77 9.25 7.77
N ARG A 79 -9.43 10.07 6.78
CA ARG A 79 -10.30 10.35 5.63
C ARG A 79 -10.61 9.08 4.83
N VAL A 80 -9.60 8.28 4.54
CA VAL A 80 -9.76 7.01 3.81
C VAL A 80 -10.60 6.02 4.62
N ALA A 81 -10.39 5.93 5.93
CA ALA A 81 -11.20 5.07 6.80
C ALA A 81 -12.68 5.47 6.80
N LYS A 82 -12.97 6.78 6.89
CA LYS A 82 -14.35 7.31 6.80
C LYS A 82 -14.98 6.97 5.45
N GLN A 83 -14.25 7.23 4.37
CA GLN A 83 -14.73 6.94 3.02
C GLN A 83 -14.96 5.44 2.79
N ALA A 84 -14.09 4.57 3.31
CA ALA A 84 -14.28 3.12 3.24
C ALA A 84 -15.56 2.70 3.95
N HIS A 85 -15.81 3.21 5.15
CA HIS A 85 -17.03 2.94 5.90
C HIS A 85 -18.28 3.42 5.17
N GLU A 86 -18.25 4.64 4.61
CA GLU A 86 -19.36 5.18 3.81
C GLU A 86 -19.61 4.33 2.55
N ASN A 87 -18.56 3.87 1.88
CA ASN A 87 -18.67 2.99 0.72
C ASN A 87 -19.28 1.63 1.09
N GLU A 88 -18.88 1.04 2.21
CA GLU A 88 -19.48 -0.21 2.71
C GLU A 88 -20.98 -0.06 2.98
N LEU A 89 -21.38 1.04 3.63
CA LEU A 89 -22.79 1.35 3.86
C LEU A 89 -23.55 1.57 2.55
N ALA A 90 -22.94 2.25 1.57
CA ALA A 90 -23.54 2.45 0.26
C ALA A 90 -23.72 1.13 -0.50
N VAL A 91 -22.74 0.21 -0.43
CA VAL A 91 -22.85 -1.13 -1.00
C VAL A 91 -23.99 -1.91 -0.35
N ALA A 92 -24.11 -1.88 0.98
CA ALA A 92 -25.19 -2.55 1.69
C ALA A 92 -26.58 -2.00 1.29
N ARG A 93 -26.74 -0.67 1.23
CA ARG A 93 -27.99 -0.03 0.79
C ARG A 93 -28.34 -0.38 -0.66
N ASN A 94 -27.35 -0.37 -1.55
CA ASN A 94 -27.56 -0.72 -2.95
C ASN A 94 -27.97 -2.20 -3.10
N ALA A 95 -27.38 -3.09 -2.30
CA ALA A 95 -27.77 -4.50 -2.30
C ALA A 95 -29.21 -4.69 -1.82
N GLU A 96 -29.61 -4.03 -0.73
CA GLU A 96 -30.99 -4.06 -0.23
C GLU A 96 -31.99 -3.47 -1.25
N GLN A 97 -31.63 -2.35 -1.89
CA GLN A 97 -32.47 -1.79 -2.93
C GLN A 97 -32.58 -2.70 -4.15
N ALA A 98 -31.51 -3.39 -4.52
CA ALA A 98 -31.52 -4.35 -5.63
C ALA A 98 -32.47 -5.51 -5.34
N THR A 99 -32.43 -6.09 -4.14
CA THR A 99 -33.34 -7.18 -3.77
C THR A 99 -34.80 -6.72 -3.72
N ALA A 100 -35.07 -5.54 -3.17
CA ALA A 100 -36.41 -4.96 -3.18
C ALA A 100 -36.94 -4.74 -4.61
N ASN A 101 -36.09 -4.21 -5.50
CA ASN A 101 -36.44 -4.00 -6.90
C ASN A 101 -36.70 -5.31 -7.64
N GLU A 102 -35.92 -6.37 -7.36
CA GLU A 102 -36.14 -7.69 -7.96
C GLU A 102 -37.46 -8.32 -7.53
N VAL A 103 -37.81 -8.21 -6.24
CA VAL A 103 -39.10 -8.68 -5.72
C VAL A 103 -40.26 -7.93 -6.36
N GLU A 104 -40.17 -6.61 -6.45
CA GLU A 104 -41.20 -5.80 -7.09
C GLU A 104 -41.32 -6.10 -8.59
N ALA A 105 -40.20 -6.25 -9.30
CA ALA A 105 -40.20 -6.64 -10.69
C ALA A 105 -40.87 -8.00 -10.91
N GLN A 106 -40.64 -8.97 -10.01
CA GLN A 106 -41.32 -10.27 -10.09
C GLN A 106 -42.82 -10.14 -9.86
N ARG A 107 -43.25 -9.36 -8.85
CA ARG A 107 -44.67 -9.08 -8.60
C ARG A 107 -45.35 -8.48 -9.83
N LEU A 108 -44.71 -7.53 -10.49
CA LEU A 108 -45.24 -6.90 -11.70
C LEU A 108 -45.32 -7.87 -12.89
N ARG A 109 -44.36 -8.79 -13.02
CA ARG A 109 -44.42 -9.86 -14.04
C ARG A 109 -45.60 -10.81 -13.79
N ASP A 110 -45.80 -11.21 -12.54
CA ASP A 110 -46.90 -12.11 -12.17
C ASP A 110 -48.26 -11.43 -12.36
N GLU A 111 -48.38 -10.15 -12.00
CA GLU A 111 -49.56 -9.33 -12.22
C GLU A 111 -49.85 -9.16 -13.73
N ALA A 112 -48.82 -8.88 -14.54
CA ALA A 112 -48.96 -8.77 -15.99
C ALA A 112 -49.38 -10.10 -16.63
N ALA A 113 -48.82 -11.23 -16.18
CA ALA A 113 -49.20 -12.56 -16.66
C ALA A 113 -50.66 -12.89 -16.31
N SER A 114 -51.10 -12.58 -15.09
CA SER A 114 -52.49 -12.76 -14.66
C SER A 114 -53.46 -11.94 -15.52
N LEU A 115 -53.15 -10.66 -15.78
CA LEU A 115 -53.95 -9.80 -16.64
C LEU A 115 -53.99 -10.31 -18.08
N GLN A 116 -52.90 -10.88 -18.59
CA GLN A 116 -52.87 -11.45 -19.93
C GLN A 116 -53.77 -12.69 -20.03
N VAL A 117 -53.72 -13.60 -19.05
CA VAL A 117 -54.62 -14.76 -18.99
C VAL A 117 -56.08 -14.33 -18.94
N ALA A 118 -56.42 -13.29 -18.16
CA ALA A 118 -57.78 -12.75 -18.10
C ALA A 118 -58.23 -12.14 -19.43
N LYS A 119 -57.33 -11.44 -20.15
CA LYS A 119 -57.60 -10.92 -21.50
C LYS A 119 -57.82 -12.04 -22.51
N ASP A 120 -57.00 -13.08 -22.48
CA ASP A 120 -57.12 -14.21 -23.41
C ASP A 120 -58.42 -15.00 -23.13
N ALA A 121 -58.79 -15.18 -21.86
CA ALA A 121 -60.06 -15.81 -21.48
C ALA A 121 -61.29 -15.01 -21.95
N THR A 122 -61.27 -13.68 -21.81
CA THR A 122 -62.35 -12.81 -22.28
C THR A 122 -62.44 -12.76 -23.81
N ALA A 123 -61.30 -12.77 -24.51
CA ALA A 123 -61.26 -12.89 -25.97
C ALA A 123 -61.84 -14.23 -26.44
N ALA A 124 -61.47 -15.34 -25.80
CA ALA A 124 -62.00 -16.67 -26.10
C ALA A 124 -63.52 -16.76 -25.86
N ALA A 125 -64.02 -16.18 -24.77
CA ALA A 125 -65.45 -16.13 -24.47
C ALA A 125 -66.25 -15.32 -25.52
N SER A 126 -65.66 -14.24 -26.04
CA SER A 126 -66.26 -13.39 -27.07
C SER A 126 -66.35 -14.08 -28.44
N LEU A 127 -65.35 -14.91 -28.77
CA LEU A 127 -65.35 -15.75 -29.97
C LEU A 127 -66.41 -16.86 -29.89
N ALA A 128 -66.58 -17.48 -28.71
CA ALA A 128 -67.57 -18.54 -28.49
C ALA A 128 -69.03 -18.05 -28.61
N THR A 129 -69.34 -16.83 -28.15
CA THR A 129 -70.70 -16.26 -28.29
C THR A 129 -71.00 -15.77 -29.70
N SER A 130 -69.99 -15.58 -30.55
CA SER A 130 -70.14 -15.15 -31.95
C SER A 130 -70.47 -16.31 -32.90
N THR A 131 -70.18 -17.56 -32.50
CA THR A 131 -70.46 -18.78 -33.31
C THR A 131 -71.84 -19.39 -33.04
N GLU A 132 -72.54 -18.98 -31.98
CA GLU A 132 -73.94 -19.36 -31.71
C GLU A 132 -74.94 -18.42 -32.43
N LYS A 133 -74.85 -18.31 -33.76
CA LYS A 133 -75.99 -17.80 -34.56
C LYS A 133 -76.86 -19.00 -34.96
N PRO A 134 -78.16 -19.06 -34.60
CA PRO A 134 -78.96 -20.24 -34.86
C PRO A 134 -79.15 -20.42 -36.37
N ALA A 135 -78.65 -21.53 -36.89
CA ALA A 135 -78.94 -21.97 -38.26
C ALA A 135 -80.45 -22.20 -38.38
N LYS A 136 -81.11 -21.25 -39.04
CA LYS A 136 -82.53 -21.30 -39.41
C LYS A 136 -82.79 -22.60 -40.18
N ALA A 137 -83.67 -23.43 -39.65
CA ALA A 137 -84.17 -24.65 -40.27
C ALA A 137 -84.61 -24.38 -41.72
N ALA A 138 -83.90 -24.96 -42.69
CA ALA A 138 -84.35 -25.04 -44.07
C ALA A 138 -85.15 -26.34 -44.23
N LYS A 139 -86.47 -26.16 -44.34
CA LYS A 139 -87.43 -27.16 -44.82
C LYS A 139 -87.19 -27.40 -46.32
N ALA A 140 -86.94 -28.64 -46.72
CA ALA A 140 -87.36 -29.24 -47.98
C ALA A 140 -87.22 -30.76 -47.87
#